data_AF-A0A183B1M7-F1
#
_entry.id   AF-A0A183B1M7-F1
#
_cell.length_a   1.000
_cell.length_b   1.000
_cell.length_c   1.000
_cell.angle_alpha   90.00
_cell.angle_beta   90.00
_cell.angle_gamma   90.00
#
_symmetry.space_group_name_H-M   'P 1'
#
loop_
_entity.id
_entity.type
_entity.pdbx_description
1 polymer ?
#
loop_
_entity_poly.entity_id
_entity_poly.type
_entity_poly.pdbx_seq_one_letter_code
_entity_poly.pdbx_strand_id
1 'polypeptide(L)'
;MSREDRAALTVVLKTARHNGIQFEVPLPWRTGSNRLPDNREIALHRLNYLKARLKRNAQLKEAYCNAMKRDLELGYVERAMREIKKE
;
A
#
# COMPACT_ATOMS: atom_id res chain seq x y z
N MET A 1 -28.94 16.25 7.96
CA MET A 1 -27.94 15.52 7.14
C MET A 1 -26.87 16.47 6.68
N SER A 2 -25.59 16.13 6.90
CA SER A 2 -24.47 16.98 6.51
C SER A 2 -24.35 17.11 4.98
N ARG A 3 -23.52 18.06 4.52
CA ARG A 3 -23.15 18.15 3.09
C ARG A 3 -22.42 16.88 2.65
N GLU A 4 -21.54 16.36 3.49
CA GLU A 4 -20.77 15.13 3.25
C GLU A 4 -21.70 13.91 3.19
N ASP A 5 -22.69 13.81 4.08
CA ASP A 5 -23.67 12.71 4.05
C ASP A 5 -24.47 12.70 2.74
N ARG A 6 -24.88 13.87 2.26
CA ARG A 6 -25.63 14.01 1.00
C ARG A 6 -24.77 13.62 -0.20
N ALA A 7 -23.50 14.01 -0.20
CA ALA A 7 -22.56 13.61 -1.23
C ALA A 7 -22.32 12.09 -1.21
N ALA A 8 -22.12 11.51 -0.03
CA ALA A 8 -21.93 10.08 0.14
C ALA A 8 -23.16 9.28 -0.35
N LEU A 9 -24.37 9.67 0.07
CA LEU A 9 -25.60 9.03 -0.39
C LEU A 9 -25.79 9.13 -1.90
N THR A 10 -25.43 10.27 -2.50
CA THR A 10 -25.48 10.43 -3.95
C THR A 10 -24.57 9.43 -4.66
N VAL A 11 -23.35 9.20 -4.14
CA VAL A 11 -22.44 8.19 -4.70
C VAL A 11 -23.04 6.81 -4.55
N VAL A 12 -23.52 6.45 -3.35
CA VAL A 12 -24.09 5.12 -3.09
C VAL A 12 -25.26 4.83 -4.03
N LEU A 13 -26.23 5.73 -4.11
CA LEU A 13 -27.43 5.54 -4.94
C LEU A 13 -27.11 5.45 -6.43
N LYS A 14 -26.08 6.15 -6.92
CA LYS A 14 -25.72 6.14 -8.34
C LYS A 14 -24.85 4.96 -8.77
N THR A 15 -24.07 4.39 -7.85
CA THR A 15 -22.99 3.45 -8.20
C THR A 15 -23.15 2.08 -7.57
N ALA A 16 -24.10 1.91 -6.66
CA ALA A 16 -24.43 0.60 -6.11
C ALA A 16 -24.90 -0.33 -7.23
N ARG A 17 -24.27 -1.50 -7.33
CA ARG A 17 -24.65 -2.54 -8.28
C ARG A 17 -24.54 -3.91 -7.64
N HIS A 18 -25.34 -4.86 -8.11
CA HIS A 18 -25.23 -6.25 -7.73
C HIS A 18 -24.27 -6.97 -8.69
N ASN A 19 -23.25 -7.64 -8.17
CA ASN A 19 -22.25 -8.34 -9.00
C ASN A 19 -22.59 -9.83 -9.23
N GLY A 20 -23.81 -10.25 -8.87
CA GLY A 20 -24.27 -11.64 -8.95
C GLY A 20 -24.18 -12.39 -7.61
N ILE A 21 -23.37 -11.90 -6.67
CA ILE A 21 -23.22 -12.48 -5.32
C ILE A 21 -23.58 -11.46 -4.24
N GLN A 22 -23.14 -10.22 -4.40
CA GLN A 22 -23.34 -9.17 -3.42
C GLN A 22 -23.52 -7.80 -4.08
N PHE A 23 -24.05 -6.85 -3.30
CA PHE A 23 -24.02 -5.45 -3.68
C PHE A 23 -22.63 -4.86 -3.41
N GLU A 24 -22.11 -4.13 -4.40
CA GLU A 24 -20.85 -3.40 -4.29
C GLU A 24 -21.08 -1.92 -4.59
N VAL A 25 -20.31 -1.08 -3.87
CA VAL A 25 -20.33 0.37 -4.01
C VAL A 25 -18.91 0.91 -3.81
N PRO A 26 -18.45 1.87 -4.62
CA PRO A 26 -17.19 2.57 -4.37
C PRO A 26 -17.27 3.38 -3.07
N LEU A 27 -16.10 3.64 -2.47
CA LEU A 27 -15.99 4.45 -1.25
C LEU A 27 -16.59 5.85 -1.47
N PRO A 28 -17.72 6.21 -0.82
CA PRO A 28 -18.46 7.43 -1.11
C PRO A 28 -17.72 8.74 -0.81
N TRP A 29 -16.74 8.67 0.08
CA TRP A 29 -15.87 9.78 0.49
C TRP A 29 -14.57 9.85 -0.30
N ARG A 30 -14.34 8.94 -1.26
CA ARG A 30 -13.11 8.88 -2.05
C ARG A 30 -13.30 9.58 -3.40
N THR A 31 -13.11 10.89 -3.41
CA THR A 31 -13.21 11.74 -4.59
C THR A 31 -11.85 11.94 -5.27
N GLY A 32 -11.76 11.73 -6.59
CA GLY A 32 -10.58 12.03 -7.40
C GLY A 32 -9.86 10.83 -8.01
N SER A 33 -8.83 11.10 -8.83
CA SER A 33 -7.97 10.05 -9.37
C SER A 33 -7.13 9.47 -8.22
N ASN A 34 -7.31 8.19 -7.92
CA ASN A 34 -6.56 7.47 -6.89
C ASN A 34 -5.11 7.18 -7.28
N ARG A 35 -4.53 7.95 -8.21
CA ARG A 35 -3.14 7.78 -8.61
C ARG A 35 -2.28 8.45 -7.55
N LEU A 36 -1.76 7.62 -6.64
CA LEU A 36 -0.65 8.03 -5.80
C LEU A 36 0.49 8.50 -6.72
N PRO A 37 1.18 9.60 -6.38
CA PRO A 37 2.35 10.01 -7.13
C PRO A 37 3.40 8.89 -7.10
N ASP A 38 4.24 8.82 -8.14
CA ASP A 38 5.38 7.91 -8.15
C ASP A 38 6.26 8.22 -6.94
N ASN A 39 6.41 7.24 -6.05
CA ASN A 39 7.16 7.35 -4.81
C ASN A 39 8.54 6.67 -4.88
N ARG A 40 8.98 6.25 -6.08
CA ARG A 40 10.23 5.53 -6.30
C ARG A 40 11.44 6.25 -5.72
N GLU A 41 11.56 7.55 -5.94
CA GLU A 41 12.69 8.35 -5.45
C GLU A 41 12.77 8.33 -3.92
N ILE A 42 11.63 8.55 -3.26
CA ILE A 42 11.53 8.54 -1.80
C ILE A 42 11.83 7.14 -1.24
N ALA A 43 11.30 6.10 -1.87
CA ALA A 43 11.55 4.72 -1.48
C ALA A 43 13.05 4.37 -1.59
N LEU A 44 13.69 4.78 -2.69
CA LEU A 44 15.12 4.57 -2.92
C LEU A 44 15.98 5.33 -1.90
N HIS A 45 15.62 6.57 -1.59
CA HIS A 45 16.31 7.36 -0.57
C HIS A 45 16.25 6.68 0.81
N ARG A 46 15.06 6.23 1.22
CA ARG A 46 14.85 5.49 2.48
C ARG A 46 15.66 4.20 2.52
N LEU A 47 15.71 3.46 1.42
CA LEU A 47 16.49 2.23 1.30
C LEU A 47 17.99 2.50 1.49
N ASN A 48 18.53 3.53 0.82
CA ASN A 48 19.94 3.89 0.94
C ASN A 48 20.30 4.32 2.37
N TYR A 49 19.44 5.12 3.00
CA TYR A 49 19.62 5.53 4.39
C TYR A 49 19.59 4.34 5.35
N LEU A 50 18.62 3.44 5.19
CA LEU A 50 18.53 2.21 5.99
C LEU A 50 19.80 1.37 5.82
N LYS A 51 20.27 1.16 4.59
CA LYS A 51 21.50 0.41 4.31
C LYS A 51 22.72 1.00 5.02
N ALA A 52 22.87 2.33 5.01
CA ALA A 52 23.96 3.01 5.72
C ALA A 52 23.85 2.82 7.24
N ARG A 53 22.64 2.92 7.81
CA ARG A 53 22.39 2.73 9.24
C ARG A 53 22.69 1.30 9.69
N LEU A 54 22.26 0.29 8.92
CA LEU A 54 22.54 -1.12 9.22
C LEU A 54 24.03 -1.47 9.08
N LYS A 55 24.78 -0.79 8.20
CA LYS A 55 26.25 -0.97 8.11
C LYS A 55 26.98 -0.45 9.35
N ARG A 56 26.48 0.63 9.96
CA ARG A 56 27.10 1.28 11.12
C ARG A 56 26.77 0.59 12.45
N ASN A 57 25.63 -0.11 12.53
CA ASN A 57 25.17 -0.76 13.77
C ASN A 57 24.87 -2.24 13.53
N ALA A 58 25.77 -3.10 14.01
CA ALA A 58 25.69 -4.55 13.82
C ALA A 58 24.49 -5.19 14.56
N GLN A 59 24.19 -4.74 15.79
CA GLN A 59 23.06 -5.25 16.56
C GLN A 59 21.73 -4.92 15.87
N LEU A 60 21.59 -3.70 15.35
CA LEU A 60 20.40 -3.31 14.59
C LEU A 60 20.27 -4.12 13.30
N LYS A 61 21.38 -4.39 12.61
CA LYS A 61 21.40 -5.23 11.41
C LYS A 61 20.89 -6.64 11.70
N GLU A 62 21.37 -7.26 12.77
CA GLU A 62 20.93 -8.59 13.17
C GLU A 62 19.44 -8.62 13.52
N ALA A 63 18.97 -7.69 14.36
CA ALA A 63 17.56 -7.58 14.72
C ALA A 63 16.66 -7.38 13.48
N TYR A 64 17.08 -6.52 12.56
CA TYR A 64 16.36 -6.28 11.31
C TYR A 64 16.29 -7.53 10.42
N CYS A 65 17.40 -8.26 10.28
CA CYS A 65 17.42 -9.51 9.52
C CYS A 65 16.51 -10.58 10.15
N ASN A 66 16.49 -10.68 11.47
CA ASN A 66 15.63 -11.65 12.17
C ASN A 66 14.15 -11.29 12.03
N ALA A 67 13.79 -10.01 12.14
CA ALA A 67 12.42 -9.56 11.90
C ALA A 67 11.96 -9.87 10.45
N MET A 68 12.79 -9.58 9.46
CA MET A 68 12.47 -9.84 8.05
C MET A 68 12.28 -11.35 7.76
N LYS A 69 13.09 -12.22 8.38
CA LYS A 69 12.91 -13.67 8.28
C LYS A 69 11.59 -14.12 8.87
N ARG A 70 11.24 -13.61 10.05
CA ARG A 70 9.96 -13.91 10.70
C ARG A 70 8.77 -13.47 9.85
N ASP A 71 8.82 -12.28 9.26
CA ASP A 71 7.76 -11.80 8.38
C ASP A 71 7.59 -12.67 7.12
N LEU A 72 8.71 -13.19 6.58
CA LEU A 72 8.68 -14.16 5.47
C LEU A 72 8.06 -15.50 5.89
N GLU A 73 8.43 -16.02 7.07
CA GLU A 73 7.89 -17.28 7.60
C GLU A 73 6.39 -17.18 7.91
N LEU A 74 5.92 -16.01 8.38
CA LEU A 74 4.52 -15.72 8.63
C LEU A 74 3.71 -15.42 7.37
N GLY A 75 4.37 -15.26 6.21
CA GLY A 75 3.72 -14.92 4.95
C GLY A 75 3.21 -13.48 4.88
N TYR A 76 3.69 -12.59 5.75
CA TYR A 76 3.35 -11.16 5.70
C TYR A 76 4.06 -10.44 4.57
N VAL A 77 5.22 -10.96 4.16
CA VAL A 77 6.01 -10.45 3.05
C VAL A 77 6.43 -11.60 2.15
N GLU A 78 6.63 -11.29 0.88
CA GLU A 78 7.16 -12.21 -0.12
C GLU A 78 8.37 -11.61 -0.84
N ARG A 79 9.18 -12.47 -1.46
CA ARG A 79 10.28 -11.99 -2.30
C ARG A 79 9.70 -11.31 -3.52
N ALA A 80 10.06 -10.05 -3.74
CA ALA A 80 9.69 -9.34 -4.97
C ALA A 80 10.17 -10.14 -6.19
N MET A 81 9.24 -10.48 -7.08
CA MET A 81 9.55 -11.04 -8.39
C MET A 81 10.44 -10.04 -9.14
N ARG A 82 11.53 -10.50 -9.76
CA ARG A 82 12.43 -9.64 -10.55
C ARG A 82 11.63 -8.89 -11.61
N GLU A 83 12.01 -7.63 -11.86
CA GLU A 83 11.41 -6.76 -12.87
C GLU A 83 11.17 -7.52 -14.19
N ILE A 84 9.91 -7.62 -14.62
CA ILE A 84 9.60 -7.76 -16.04
C ILE A 84 10.10 -6.46 -16.66
N LYS A 85 11.16 -6.51 -17.48
CA LYS A 85 11.55 -5.38 -18.32
C LYS A 85 10.30 -4.95 -19.09
N LYS A 86 9.78 -3.76 -18.79
CA LYS A 86 8.86 -3.10 -19.71
C LYS A 86 9.71 -2.60 -20.85
N GLU A 87 9.52 -3.20 -22.03
CA GLU A 87 9.86 -2.63 -23.33
C GLU A 87 9.24 -1.24 -23.51
#